data_AF-A0A3P6EC53-F1
#
_entry.id   AF-A0A3P6EC53-F1
#
_cell.length_a   1.000
_cell.length_b   1.000
_cell.length_c   1.000
_cell.angle_alpha   90.00
_cell.angle_beta   90.00
_cell.angle_gamma   90.00
#
_symmetry.space_group_name_H-M   'P 1'
#
loop_
_entity.id
_entity.type
_entity.pdbx_description
1 polymer ?
#
loop_
_entity_poly.entity_id
_entity_poly.type
_entity_poly.pdbx_seq_one_letter_code
_entity_poly.pdbx_strand_id
1 'polypeptide(L)'
;MIASSCPKLEVIWIKNCLDVTDVSMAKIASNCLKLRELDISNSIEISKKALKMVEGSCKNVKIIMEPPSNVRLSQEEARNFGLSN
;
A
#
# COMPACT_ATOMS: atom_id res chain seq x y z
N MET A 1 -2.44 3.77 -14.25
CA MET A 1 -3.06 4.87 -15.02
C MET A 1 -3.44 6.06 -14.14
N ILE A 2 -4.12 5.87 -12.99
CA ILE A 2 -4.51 6.98 -12.11
C ILE A 2 -3.28 7.70 -11.50
N ALA A 3 -2.34 6.97 -10.89
CA ALA A 3 -1.16 7.57 -10.26
C ALA A 3 -0.35 8.46 -11.22
N SER A 4 -0.14 7.99 -12.46
CA SER A 4 0.62 8.72 -13.49
C SER A 4 -0.13 9.92 -14.06
N SER A 5 -1.46 9.94 -14.00
CA SER A 5 -2.28 11.02 -14.56
C SER A 5 -2.65 12.09 -13.53
N CYS A 6 -2.48 11.79 -12.23
CA CYS A 6 -2.93 12.65 -11.14
C CYS A 6 -1.80 12.86 -10.10
N PRO A 7 -0.76 13.64 -10.43
CA PRO A 7 0.41 13.83 -9.56
C PRO A 7 0.12 14.62 -8.27
N LYS A 8 -1.06 15.24 -8.17
CA LYS A 8 -1.53 16.00 -7.00
C LYS A 8 -2.41 15.19 -6.06
N LEU A 9 -2.55 13.88 -6.25
CA LEU A 9 -3.34 13.04 -5.35
C LEU A 9 -2.75 13.08 -3.93
N GLU A 10 -3.61 13.38 -2.97
CA GLU A 10 -3.29 13.39 -1.55
C GLU A 10 -3.85 12.17 -0.81
N VAL A 11 -4.93 11.57 -1.31
CA VAL A 11 -5.60 10.43 -0.67
C VAL A 11 -5.88 9.37 -1.73
N ILE A 12 -5.49 8.14 -1.43
CA ILE A 12 -5.76 6.96 -2.27
C ILE A 12 -6.28 5.84 -1.36
N TRP A 13 -7.47 5.33 -1.67
CA TRP A 13 -8.05 4.16 -0.99
C TRP A 13 -8.24 3.03 -2.00
N ILE A 14 -7.56 1.92 -1.76
CA ILE A 14 -7.62 0.70 -2.57
C ILE A 14 -7.83 -0.48 -1.62
N LYS A 15 -9.04 -0.57 -1.08
CA LYS A 15 -9.44 -1.64 -0.15
C LYS A 15 -9.88 -2.87 -0.92
N ASN A 16 -9.63 -4.06 -0.36
CA ASN A 16 -10.10 -5.35 -0.90
C ASN A 16 -9.61 -5.63 -2.33
N CYS A 17 -8.45 -5.12 -2.71
CA CYS A 17 -7.92 -5.30 -4.07
C CYS A 17 -6.68 -6.20 -4.02
N LEU A 18 -6.85 -7.44 -4.49
CA LEU A 18 -5.79 -8.45 -4.48
C LEU A 18 -4.74 -8.21 -5.58
N ASP A 19 -5.07 -7.43 -6.60
CA ASP A 19 -4.18 -7.11 -7.73
C ASP A 19 -3.24 -5.92 -7.44
N VAL A 20 -3.29 -5.36 -6.23
CA VAL A 20 -2.38 -4.29 -5.81
C VAL A 20 -1.05 -4.93 -5.42
N THR A 21 -0.03 -4.64 -6.22
CA THR A 21 1.30 -5.23 -6.08
C THR A 21 2.36 -4.17 -5.76
N ASP A 22 3.57 -4.62 -5.43
CA ASP A 22 4.77 -3.76 -5.33
C ASP A 22 4.98 -2.84 -6.54
N VAL A 23 4.63 -3.29 -7.75
CA VAL A 23 4.72 -2.48 -8.98
C VAL A 23 3.76 -1.29 -8.94
N SER A 24 2.56 -1.49 -8.40
CA SER A 24 1.58 -0.41 -8.23
C SER A 24 2.05 0.61 -7.18
N MET A 25 2.66 0.14 -6.09
CA MET A 25 3.25 1.00 -5.05
C MET A 25 4.39 1.85 -5.60
N ALA A 26 5.27 1.27 -6.44
CA ALA A 26 6.35 2.02 -7.08
C ALA A 26 5.81 3.14 -8.00
N LYS A 27 4.71 2.88 -8.72
CA LYS A 27 4.04 3.91 -9.52
C LYS A 27 3.43 5.02 -8.65
N ILE A 28 2.82 4.68 -7.52
CA ILE A 28 2.30 5.67 -6.57
C ILE A 28 3.45 6.51 -6.00
N ALA A 29 4.51 5.86 -5.49
CA ALA A 29 5.67 6.51 -4.91
C ALA A 29 6.37 7.48 -5.89
N SER A 30 6.45 7.12 -7.17
CA SER A 30 7.12 7.95 -8.19
C SER A 30 6.27 9.10 -8.73
N ASN A 31 4.94 9.01 -8.70
CA ASN A 31 4.06 9.99 -9.35
C ASN A 31 3.25 10.84 -8.37
N CYS A 32 2.86 10.29 -7.23
CA CYS A 32 1.96 10.95 -6.27
C CYS A 32 2.73 11.48 -5.06
N LEU A 33 3.71 12.37 -5.28
CA LEU A 33 4.62 12.86 -4.22
C LEU A 33 3.93 13.69 -3.12
N LYS A 34 2.67 14.09 -3.34
CA LYS A 34 1.83 14.80 -2.37
C LYS A 34 0.95 13.88 -1.55
N LEU A 35 1.11 12.56 -1.67
CA LEU A 35 0.27 11.61 -0.96
C LEU A 35 0.40 11.77 0.56
N ARG A 36 -0.75 11.89 1.21
CA ARG A 36 -0.93 12.05 2.66
C ARG A 36 -1.62 10.85 3.27
N GLU A 37 -2.42 10.12 2.50
CA GLU A 37 -3.09 8.92 2.97
C GLU A 37 -3.13 7.84 1.88
N LEU A 38 -2.74 6.63 2.25
CA LEU A 38 -2.82 5.43 1.42
C LEU A 38 -3.46 4.32 2.24
N ASP A 39 -4.68 3.92 1.87
CA ASP A 39 -5.34 2.77 2.49
C ASP A 39 -5.33 1.59 1.51
N ILE A 40 -4.64 0.52 1.89
CA ILE A 40 -4.48 -0.73 1.13
C ILE A 40 -5.01 -1.92 1.93
N SER A 41 -5.93 -1.69 2.87
CA SER A 41 -6.50 -2.72 3.72
C SER A 41 -7.04 -3.89 2.90
N ASN A 42 -6.83 -5.10 3.41
CA ASN A 42 -7.20 -6.37 2.79
C ASN A 42 -6.46 -6.67 1.47
N SER A 43 -5.28 -6.08 1.25
CA SER A 43 -4.38 -6.40 0.12
C SER A 43 -3.18 -7.20 0.64
N ILE A 44 -2.89 -8.34 0.01
CA ILE A 44 -1.89 -9.32 0.50
C ILE A 44 -0.59 -9.34 -0.32
N GLU A 45 -0.62 -8.84 -1.56
CA GLU A 45 0.49 -8.88 -2.54
C GLU A 45 1.46 -7.68 -2.43
N ILE A 46 1.51 -7.03 -1.26
CA ILE A 46 2.36 -5.84 -1.03
C ILE A 46 3.40 -6.15 0.04
N SER A 47 4.68 -6.00 -0.33
CA SER A 47 5.80 -6.21 0.57
C SER A 47 6.09 -4.99 1.45
N LYS A 48 6.70 -5.22 2.62
CA LYS A 48 7.23 -4.14 3.47
C LYS A 48 8.22 -3.22 2.73
N LYS A 49 8.95 -3.75 1.74
CA LYS A 49 9.89 -2.98 0.95
C LYS A 49 9.17 -1.95 0.07
N ALA A 50 8.04 -2.35 -0.54
CA ALA A 50 7.21 -1.42 -1.30
C ALA A 50 6.60 -0.32 -0.44
N LEU A 51 6.16 -0.65 0.78
CA LEU A 51 5.65 0.36 1.73
C LEU A 51 6.73 1.39 2.09
N LYS A 52 7.94 0.92 2.41
CA LYS A 52 9.08 1.82 2.67
C LYS A 52 9.43 2.71 1.48
N MET A 53 9.22 2.23 0.25
CA MET A 53 9.40 3.05 -0.95
C MET A 53 8.39 4.20 -0.98
N VAL A 54 7.12 3.93 -0.68
CA VAL A 54 6.07 4.95 -0.60
C VAL A 54 6.39 5.97 0.49
N GLU A 55 6.76 5.52 1.70
CA GLU A 55 7.16 6.39 2.82
C GLU A 55 8.39 7.25 2.49
N GLY A 56 9.37 6.67 1.78
CA GLY A 56 10.58 7.38 1.36
C GLY A 56 10.32 8.48 0.32
N SER A 57 9.36 8.26 -0.59
CA SER A 57 8.99 9.26 -1.59
C SER A 57 7.97 10.29 -1.09
N CYS A 58 7.00 9.86 -0.27
CA CYS A 58 5.88 10.67 0.21
C CYS A 58 6.07 10.94 1.71
N LYS A 59 6.81 12.01 2.05
CA LYS A 59 7.29 12.27 3.44
C LYS A 59 6.21 12.44 4.52
N ASN A 60 4.95 12.66 4.14
CA ASN A 60 3.83 12.88 5.07
C ASN A 60 2.69 11.87 4.86
N VAL A 61 2.99 10.71 4.25
CA VAL A 61 1.98 9.69 3.99
C VAL A 61 1.66 8.90 5.27
N LYS A 62 0.37 8.73 5.53
CA LYS A 62 -0.17 7.76 6.47
C LYS A 62 -0.59 6.52 5.69
N ILE A 63 0.02 5.38 5.98
CA ILE A 63 -0.37 4.09 5.39
C ILE A 63 -1.32 3.38 6.35
N ILE A 64 -2.47 2.95 5.85
CA ILE A 64 -3.47 2.15 6.56
C ILE A 64 -3.49 0.77 5.90
N MET A 65 -3.32 -0.26 6.73
CA MET A 65 -3.24 -1.63 6.26
C MET A 65 -3.82 -2.58 7.32
N GLU A 66 -5.07 -2.98 7.12
CA GLU A 66 -5.73 -4.01 7.94
C GLU A 66 -5.67 -5.38 7.23
N PRO A 67 -5.47 -6.48 7.98
CA PRO A 67 -5.52 -7.82 7.42
C PRO A 67 -6.96 -8.24 7.06
N PRO A 68 -7.15 -9.04 5.99
CA PRO A 68 -8.47 -9.55 5.64
C PRO A 68 -9.05 -10.45 6.74
N SER A 69 -10.23 -10.11 7.24
CA SER A 69 -10.86 -10.80 8.38
C SER A 69 -11.36 -12.22 8.06
N ASN A 70 -11.60 -12.53 6.79
CA ASN A 70 -12.23 -13.79 6.34
C ASN A 70 -11.28 -14.67 5.50
N VAL A 71 -9.97 -14.44 5.59
CA VAL A 71 -8.98 -15.20 4.81
C VAL A 71 -7.89 -15.72 5.74
N ARG A 72 -7.51 -16.99 5.54
CA ARG A 72 -6.39 -17.59 6.26
C ARG A 72 -5.09 -17.15 5.59
N LEU A 73 -4.38 -16.22 6.23
CA LEU A 73 -3.08 -15.76 5.79
C LEU A 73 -2.01 -16.85 5.99
N SER A 74 -1.11 -16.97 5.02
CA SER A 74 0.18 -17.65 5.18
C SER A 74 1.06 -16.91 6.20
N GLN A 75 2.11 -17.57 6.67
CA GLN A 75 3.06 -16.94 7.60
C GLN A 75 3.74 -15.71 6.98
N GLU A 76 3.97 -15.71 5.67
CA GLU A 76 4.61 -14.61 4.97
C GLU A 76 3.67 -13.40 4.86
N GLU A 77 2.41 -13.63 4.51
CA GLU A 77 1.39 -12.57 4.45
C GLU A 77 1.12 -11.98 5.83
N ALA A 78 0.98 -12.81 6.88
CA ALA A 78 0.80 -12.35 8.25
C ALA A 78 1.96 -11.45 8.72
N ARG A 79 3.20 -11.80 8.35
CA ARG A 79 4.39 -10.97 8.63
C ARG A 79 4.31 -9.60 7.96
N ASN A 80 3.73 -9.50 6.77
CA ASN A 80 3.53 -8.21 6.08
C ASN A 80 2.64 -7.28 6.89
N PHE A 81 1.59 -7.80 7.52
CA PHE A 81 0.71 -7.06 8.44
C PHE A 81 1.29 -6.81 9.84
N GLY A 82 2.54 -7.21 10.11
CA GLY A 82 3.14 -7.07 11.44
C GLY A 82 2.53 -8.01 12.49
N LEU A 83 1.77 -9.01 12.05
CA LEU A 83 1.22 -10.07 12.90
C LEU A 83 2.34 -11.10 13.11
N SER A 84 3.17 -10.89 14.13
CA SER A 84 4.07 -11.93 14.66
C SER A 84 3.34 -12.70 15.77
N ASN A 85 3.37 -14.04 15.69
CA ASN A 85 3.19 -14.89 16.87
C ASN A 85 4.27 -14.59 17.91
#